data_AF-A0A4U3AEW6-F1
#
_entry.id   AF-A0A4U3AEW6-F1
#
_cell.length_a   1.000
_cell.length_b   1.000
_cell.length_c   1.000
_cell.angle_alpha   90.00
_cell.angle_beta   90.00
_cell.angle_gamma   90.00
#
_symmetry.space_group_name_H-M   'P 1'
#
loop_
_entity.id
_entity.type
_entity.pdbx_description
1 polymer ?
#
loop_
_entity_poly.entity_id
_entity_poly.type
_entity_poly.pdbx_seq_one_letter_code
_entity_poly.pdbx_strand_id
1 'polypeptide(L)'
;SPKGDLSFQTKLKDFMWKTLFEDTNGALINKENLLVPSQYLTSYMASAHIGVIQQWLNNGQKETPEEIARILSTIAVHGPFYAAGLKK
;
A
#
# COMPACT_ATOMS: atom_id res chain seq x y z
N SER A 1 -18.93 11.91 -12.83
CA SER A 1 -19.02 10.83 -11.85
C SER A 1 -17.98 11.10 -10.78
N PRO A 2 -18.32 11.29 -9.48
CA PRO A 2 -17.30 11.72 -8.54
C PRO A 2 -16.30 10.58 -8.37
N LYS A 3 -15.04 10.92 -8.62
CA LYS A 3 -13.89 10.05 -8.82
C LYS A 3 -13.45 9.41 -7.50
N GLY A 4 -14.23 8.46 -7.00
CA GLY A 4 -14.01 7.81 -5.71
C GLY A 4 -14.48 8.69 -4.56
N ASP A 5 -15.31 8.13 -3.69
CA ASP A 5 -15.65 8.77 -2.43
C ASP A 5 -14.37 8.91 -1.58
N LEU A 6 -14.12 10.10 -1.02
CA LEU A 6 -13.03 10.36 -0.08
C LEU A 6 -13.03 9.33 1.06
N SER A 7 -14.21 8.74 1.35
CA SER A 7 -14.33 7.66 2.31
C SER A 7 -13.45 6.44 1.99
N PHE A 8 -13.19 6.11 0.73
CA PHE A 8 -12.33 4.97 0.38
C PHE A 8 -10.87 5.21 0.76
N GLN A 9 -10.33 6.40 0.44
CA GLN A 9 -8.94 6.73 0.75
C GLN A 9 -8.73 6.75 2.26
N THR A 10 -9.65 7.36 3.01
CA THR A 10 -9.61 7.39 4.47
C THR A 10 -9.71 5.98 5.06
N LYS A 11 -10.69 5.18 4.62
CA LYS A 11 -10.86 3.79 5.09
C LYS A 11 -9.63 2.92 4.81
N LEU A 12 -9.01 3.05 3.64
CA LEU A 12 -7.82 2.29 3.32
C LEU A 12 -6.63 2.72 4.17
N LYS A 13 -6.44 4.03 4.38
CA LYS A 13 -5.38 4.54 5.25
C LYS A 13 -5.56 4.04 6.69
N ASP A 14 -6.78 4.08 7.21
CA ASP A 14 -7.12 3.58 8.54
C ASP A 14 -6.91 2.07 8.65
N PHE A 15 -7.33 1.32 7.62
CA PHE A 15 -7.10 -0.12 7.54
C PHE A 15 -5.61 -0.43 7.60
N MET A 16 -4.78 0.23 6.78
CA MET A 16 -3.35 -0.01 6.81
C MET A 16 -2.71 0.42 8.14
N TRP A 17 -3.12 1.54 8.74
CA TRP A 17 -2.63 1.94 10.06
C TRP A 17 -2.86 0.83 11.08
N LYS A 18 -4.09 0.30 11.13
CA LYS A 18 -4.46 -0.79 12.02
C LYS A 18 -3.64 -2.04 11.76
N THR A 19 -3.56 -2.50 10.51
CA THR A 19 -2.81 -3.72 10.16
C THR A 19 -1.31 -3.59 10.42
N LEU A 20 -0.71 -2.44 10.12
CA LEU A 20 0.74 -2.25 10.27
C LEU A 20 1.14 -2.09 11.74
N PHE A 21 0.30 -1.44 12.55
CA PHE A 21 0.72 -0.88 13.85
C PHE A 21 -0.18 -1.22 15.04
N GLU A 22 -1.39 -1.72 14.83
CA GLU A 22 -2.39 -1.96 15.90
C GLU A 22 -2.98 -3.38 15.86
N ASP A 23 -2.49 -4.27 14.99
CA ASP A 23 -3.04 -5.62 14.87
C ASP A 23 -2.94 -6.38 16.20
N THR A 24 -4.09 -6.84 16.68
CA THR A 24 -4.26 -7.58 17.94
C THR A 24 -3.56 -8.93 17.95
N ASN A 25 -3.21 -9.47 16.77
CA ASN A 25 -2.41 -10.68 16.62
C ASN A 25 -0.89 -10.42 16.53
N GLY A 26 -0.46 -9.18 16.74
CA GLY A 26 0.91 -8.72 16.63
C GLY A 26 1.07 -7.77 15.44
N ALA A 27 1.42 -6.51 15.72
CA ALA A 27 1.70 -5.53 14.69
C ALA A 27 2.81 -6.04 13.74
N LEU A 28 2.60 -5.89 12.43
CA LEU A 28 3.57 -6.29 11.42
C LEU A 28 4.89 -5.49 11.52
N ILE A 29 4.81 -4.26 12.02
CA ILE A 29 5.95 -3.36 12.13
C ILE A 29 6.13 -2.92 13.58
N ASN A 30 7.31 -3.17 14.14
CA ASN A 30 7.70 -2.59 15.42
C ASN A 30 8.01 -1.09 15.23
N LYS A 31 7.24 -0.23 15.93
CA LYS A 31 7.40 1.23 15.90
C LYS A 31 8.78 1.71 16.35
N GLU A 32 9.46 0.96 17.22
CA GLU A 32 10.79 1.31 17.75
C GLU A 32 11.90 1.20 16.70
N ASN A 33 11.69 0.37 15.67
CA ASN A 33 12.68 0.12 14.61
C ASN A 33 12.46 1.02 13.37
N LEU A 34 11.50 1.94 13.43
CA LEU A 34 11.16 2.79 12.31
C LEU A 34 12.28 3.80 12.00
N LEU A 35 12.70 3.85 10.73
CA LEU A 35 13.67 4.83 10.24
C LEU A 35 13.02 6.18 9.86
N VAL A 36 11.69 6.25 9.83
CA VAL A 36 10.90 7.43 9.49
C VAL A 36 9.63 7.47 10.36
N PRO A 37 9.00 8.64 10.58
CA PRO A 37 7.79 8.69 11.40
C PRO A 37 6.64 7.86 10.79
N SER A 38 5.96 7.09 11.64
CA SER A 38 4.94 6.11 11.23
C SER A 38 3.81 6.73 10.39
N GLN A 39 3.39 7.95 10.71
CA GLN A 39 2.31 8.63 9.99
C GLN A 39 2.69 8.92 8.52
N TYR A 40 3.94 9.30 8.26
CA TYR A 40 4.42 9.50 6.88
C TYR A 40 4.55 8.17 6.15
N LEU A 41 5.07 7.13 6.81
CA LEU A 41 5.17 5.79 6.23
C LEU A 41 3.79 5.23 5.83
N THR A 42 2.81 5.29 6.74
CA THR A 42 1.44 4.84 6.44
C THR A 42 0.83 5.65 5.30
N SER A 43 0.99 6.97 5.31
CA SER A 43 0.45 7.81 4.24
C SER A 43 1.07 7.46 2.89
N TYR A 44 2.39 7.30 2.82
CA TYR A 44 3.12 6.91 1.62
C TYR A 44 2.63 5.55 1.09
N MET A 45 2.60 4.53 1.96
CA MET A 45 2.16 3.20 1.58
C MET A 45 0.70 3.20 1.08
N ALA A 46 -0.19 4.00 1.69
CA ALA A 46 -1.61 4.01 1.35
C ALA A 46 -1.79 4.64 -0.03
N SER A 47 -1.15 5.78 -0.25
CA SER A 47 -1.15 6.47 -1.54
C SER A 47 -0.56 5.60 -2.64
N ALA A 48 0.54 4.87 -2.37
CA ALA A 48 1.12 3.95 -3.34
C ALA A 48 0.14 2.81 -3.72
N HIS A 49 -0.50 2.17 -2.74
CA HIS A 49 -1.48 1.11 -3.01
C HIS A 49 -2.69 1.64 -3.79
N ILE A 50 -3.22 2.82 -3.43
CA ILE A 50 -4.32 3.47 -4.15
C ILE A 50 -3.92 3.73 -5.60
N GLY A 51 -2.73 4.28 -5.84
CA GLY A 51 -2.26 4.60 -7.19
C GLY A 51 -2.19 3.36 -8.08
N VAL A 52 -1.67 2.25 -7.56
CA VAL A 52 -1.61 0.98 -8.31
C VAL A 52 -3.01 0.42 -8.59
N ILE A 53 -3.91 0.41 -7.60
CA ILE A 53 -5.29 -0.06 -7.79
C ILE A 53 -6.02 0.83 -8.80
N GLN A 54 -5.88 2.15 -8.72
CA GLN A 54 -6.47 3.08 -9.68
C GLN A 54 -5.96 2.82 -11.10
N GLN A 55 -4.65 2.59 -11.27
CA GLN A 55 -4.09 2.26 -12.57
C GLN A 55 -4.65 0.96 -13.12
N TRP A 56 -4.76 -0.08 -12.29
CA TRP A 56 -5.35 -1.37 -12.68
C TRP A 56 -6.81 -1.22 -13.14
N LEU A 57 -7.63 -0.50 -12.37
CA LEU A 57 -9.02 -0.22 -12.71
C LEU A 57 -9.14 0.58 -14.02
N ASN A 58 -8.30 1.61 -14.21
CA ASN A 58 -8.30 2.44 -15.41
C ASN A 58 -7.83 1.68 -16.66
N ASN A 59 -7.01 0.64 -16.49
CA ASN A 59 -6.54 -0.21 -17.58
C ASN A 59 -7.52 -1.37 -17.90
N GLY A 60 -8.78 -1.26 -17.45
CA GLY A 60 -9.81 -2.26 -17.73
C GLY A 60 -9.62 -3.57 -16.98
N GLN A 61 -8.93 -3.55 -15.82
CA GLN A 61 -8.70 -4.73 -14.99
C GLN A 61 -8.01 -5.87 -15.75
N LYS A 62 -6.98 -5.52 -16.54
CA LYS A 62 -6.28 -6.47 -17.42
C LYS A 62 -5.63 -7.62 -16.64
N GLU A 63 -5.02 -7.31 -15.51
CA GLU A 63 -4.42 -8.27 -14.58
C GLU A 63 -5.49 -8.88 -13.65
N THR A 64 -5.28 -10.10 -13.15
CA THR A 64 -6.16 -10.68 -12.13
C THR A 64 -5.94 -10.01 -10.76
N PRO A 65 -6.90 -10.11 -9.82
CA PRO A 65 -6.71 -9.61 -8.46
C PRO A 65 -5.46 -10.19 -7.78
N GLU A 66 -5.14 -11.46 -8.01
CA GLU A 66 -3.96 -12.15 -7.48
C GLU A 66 -2.66 -11.58 -8.07
N GLU A 67 -2.65 -11.25 -9.37
CA GLU A 67 -1.51 -10.61 -10.02
C GLU A 67 -1.26 -9.20 -9.46
N ILE A 68 -2.33 -8.42 -9.25
CA ILE A 68 -2.23 -7.10 -8.62
C ILE A 68 -1.76 -7.20 -7.17
N ALA A 69 -2.25 -8.18 -6.41
CA ALA A 69 -1.77 -8.43 -5.05
C ALA A 69 -0.26 -8.77 -5.04
N ARG A 70 0.22 -9.52 -6.05
CA ARG A 70 1.64 -9.84 -6.20
C ARG A 70 2.47 -8.61 -6.58
N ILE A 71 1.96 -7.74 -7.45
CA ILE A 71 2.62 -6.47 -7.81
C ILE A 71 2.74 -5.56 -6.57
N LEU A 72 1.63 -5.35 -5.86
CA LEU A 72 1.58 -4.54 -4.65
C LEU A 72 2.55 -5.04 -3.57
N SER A 73 2.51 -6.34 -3.27
CA SER A 73 3.40 -6.94 -2.27
C SER A 73 4.87 -6.87 -2.68
N THR A 74 5.19 -7.06 -3.96
CA THR A 74 6.58 -6.92 -4.47
C THR A 74 7.11 -5.51 -4.22
N ILE A 75 6.33 -4.47 -4.54
CA ILE A 75 6.71 -3.08 -4.33
C ILE A 75 6.79 -2.74 -2.84
N ALA A 76 5.83 -3.20 -2.03
CA ALA A 76 5.77 -2.90 -0.61
C ALA A 76 6.93 -3.53 0.18
N VAL A 77 7.30 -4.78 -0.14
CA VAL A 77 8.33 -5.53 0.59
C VAL A 77 9.73 -5.15 0.15
N HIS A 78 9.98 -5.03 -1.16
CA HIS A 78 11.34 -4.78 -1.68
C HIS A 78 11.62 -3.31 -1.99
N GLY A 79 10.57 -2.48 -2.02
CA GLY A 79 10.63 -1.08 -2.42
C GLY A 79 10.58 -0.87 -3.94
N PRO A 80 10.23 0.35 -4.38
CA PRO A 80 10.01 0.66 -5.78
C PRO A 80 11.27 0.55 -6.66
N PHE A 81 12.46 0.83 -6.11
CA PHE A 81 13.71 0.70 -6.87
C PHE A 81 14.09 -0.74 -7.17
N TYR A 82 13.79 -1.66 -6.26
CA TYR A 82 13.94 -3.09 -6.54
C TYR A 82 12.94 -3.53 -7.61
N ALA A 83 11.67 -3.13 -7.48
CA ALA A 83 10.63 -3.43 -8.47
C ALA A 83 10.95 -2.85 -9.86
N ALA A 84 11.68 -1.74 -9.93
CA ALA A 84 12.18 -1.14 -11.18
C ALA A 84 13.45 -1.81 -11.74
N GLY A 85 14.02 -2.80 -11.06
CA GLY A 85 15.26 -3.47 -11.48
C GLY A 85 16.54 -2.66 -11.22
N LEU A 86 16.47 -1.61 -10.40
CA LEU A 86 17.61 -0.73 -10.09
C LEU A 86 18.42 -1.19 -8.88
N LYS A 87 17.86 -2.09 -8.07
CA LYS A 87 18.52 -2.70 -6.90
C LYS A 87 18.38 -4.22 -6.99
N LYS A 88 19.48 -4.95 -6.77
CA LYS A 88 19.52 -6.41 -6.67
C LYS A 88 19.52 -6.84 -5.21
#